data_AF-A0A2S6RD63-F1
#
_entry.id   AF-A0A2S6RD63-F1
#
_cell.length_a   1.000
_cell.length_b   1.000
_cell.length_c   1.000
_cell.angle_alpha   90.00
_cell.angle_beta   90.00
_cell.angle_gamma   90.00
#
_symmetry.space_group_name_H-M   'P 1'
#
loop_
_entity.id
_entity.type
_entity.pdbx_description
1 polymer ?
#
loop_
_entity_poly.entity_id
_entity_poly.type
_entity_poly.pdbx_seq_one_letter_code
_entity_poly.pdbx_strand_id
1 'polypeptide(L)'
;MSKFYTPNYATDPNSPFARDSENKLVRKGYWYDLQDSSIISLFKNGIGANLTNEEKKNHLIDIKKEYLIDEVCTQEILPPED
;
A
#
# COMPACT_ATOMS: atom_id res chain seq x y z
N MET A 1 10.32 -3.27 -12.99
CA MET A 1 11.01 -3.11 -11.70
C MET A 1 9.94 -2.77 -10.69
N SER A 2 9.60 -3.72 -9.82
CA SER A 2 8.54 -3.59 -8.81
C SER A 2 8.99 -2.52 -7.80
N LYS A 3 8.47 -1.30 -7.95
CA LYS A 3 8.79 -0.18 -7.06
C LYS A 3 7.81 -0.21 -5.90
N PHE A 4 8.33 -0.15 -4.69
CA PHE A 4 7.54 0.17 -3.51
C PHE A 4 7.26 1.67 -3.49
N TYR A 5 6.12 2.04 -2.90
CA TYR A 5 5.84 3.44 -2.59
C TYR A 5 6.92 4.01 -1.66
N THR A 6 7.43 5.19 -2.01
CA THR A 6 8.37 5.95 -1.18
C THR A 6 7.66 7.20 -0.64
N PRO A 7 7.41 7.27 0.68
CA PRO A 7 6.75 8.43 1.27
C PRO A 7 7.66 9.67 1.22
N ASN A 8 7.05 10.85 1.14
CA ASN A 8 7.77 12.10 1.34
C ASN A 8 7.98 12.32 2.84
N TYR A 9 9.18 12.00 3.33
CA TYR A 9 9.52 12.11 4.75
C TYR A 9 9.55 13.54 5.30
N ALA A 10 9.60 14.56 4.44
CA ALA A 10 9.50 15.95 4.89
C ALA A 10 8.07 16.29 5.36
N THR A 11 7.05 15.66 4.78
CA THR A 11 5.64 15.88 5.09
C THR A 11 5.02 14.77 5.93
N ASP A 12 5.54 13.54 5.80
CA ASP A 12 5.10 12.36 6.55
C ASP A 12 6.29 11.59 7.14
N PRO A 13 6.96 12.13 8.18
CA PRO A 13 8.13 11.50 8.79
C PRO A 13 7.80 10.16 9.48
N ASN A 14 6.54 9.98 9.87
CA ASN A 14 6.07 8.79 10.57
C ASN A 14 5.31 7.80 9.67
N SER A 15 5.48 7.94 8.34
CA SER A 15 4.76 7.12 7.38
C SER A 15 4.84 5.62 7.70
N PRO A 16 3.70 4.92 7.79
CA PRO A 16 3.70 3.45 7.93
C PRO A 16 4.37 2.72 6.78
N PHE A 17 4.50 3.37 5.61
CA PHE A 17 5.19 2.86 4.43
C PHE A 17 6.71 3.04 4.45
N ALA A 18 7.28 3.61 5.52
CA ALA A 18 8.71 3.90 5.58
C ALA A 18 9.57 2.64 5.38
N ARG A 19 10.59 2.80 4.53
CA ARG A 19 11.56 1.75 4.19
C ARG A 19 12.99 2.20 4.48
N ASP A 20 13.84 1.24 4.81
CA ASP A 20 15.27 1.48 4.98
C ASP A 20 16.02 1.57 3.64
N SER A 21 17.34 1.74 3.69
CA SER A 21 18.21 1.81 2.50
C SER A 21 18.22 0.52 1.66
N GLU A 22 17.75 -0.60 2.21
CA GLU A 22 17.64 -1.88 1.51
C GLU A 22 16.20 -2.16 1.04
N ASN A 23 15.32 -1.16 1.06
CA ASN A 23 13.89 -1.26 0.77
C ASN A 23 13.11 -2.18 1.72
N LYS A 24 13.60 -2.46 2.94
CA LYS A 24 12.84 -3.23 3.92
C LYS A 24 11.87 -2.32 4.66
N LEU A 25 10.64 -2.78 4.83
CA LEU A 25 9.62 -2.09 5.61
C LEU A 25 10.10 -1.96 7.07
N VAL A 26 10.22 -0.72 7.56
CA VAL A 26 10.73 -0.42 8.91
C VAL A 26 9.63 -0.65 9.95
N ARG A 27 8.39 -0.27 9.64
CA ARG A 27 7.25 -0.27 10.57
C ARG A 27 6.34 -1.49 10.39
N LYS A 28 6.91 -2.69 10.31
CA LYS A 28 6.15 -3.94 10.07
C LYS A 28 5.07 -4.22 11.12
N GLY A 29 5.35 -3.93 12.40
CA GLY A 29 4.41 -4.15 13.51
C GLY A 29 3.07 -3.45 13.28
N TYR A 30 3.10 -2.19 12.81
CA TYR A 30 1.89 -1.44 12.48
C TYR A 30 0.96 -2.22 11.53
N TRP A 31 1.51 -2.88 10.52
CA TRP A 31 0.72 -3.62 9.53
C TRP A 31 0.27 -4.99 10.02
N TYR A 32 1.09 -5.67 10.82
CA TYR A 32 0.76 -6.99 11.35
C TYR A 32 -0.29 -6.95 12.47
N ASP A 33 -0.39 -5.84 13.19
CA ASP A 33 -1.39 -5.64 14.23
C ASP A 33 -2.78 -5.28 13.66
N LEU A 34 -2.86 -4.93 12.38
CA LEU A 34 -4.11 -4.54 11.73
C LEU A 34 -4.90 -5.75 11.24
N GLN A 35 -6.21 -5.68 11.48
CA GLN A 35 -7.19 -6.56 10.86
C GLN A 35 -7.34 -6.25 9.37
N ASP A 36 -7.76 -7.24 8.60
CA ASP A 36 -7.89 -7.12 7.14
C ASP A 36 -8.81 -5.97 6.72
N SER A 37 -9.95 -5.82 7.39
CA SER A 37 -10.88 -4.71 7.15
C SER A 37 -10.23 -3.32 7.32
N SER A 38 -9.32 -3.19 8.30
CA SER A 38 -8.59 -1.95 8.54
C SER A 38 -7.58 -1.69 7.43
N ILE A 39 -6.89 -2.73 6.97
CA ILE A 39 -5.93 -2.64 5.85
C ILE A 39 -6.66 -2.22 4.58
N ILE A 40 -7.77 -2.88 4.25
CA ILE A 40 -8.62 -2.53 3.10
C ILE A 40 -9.04 -1.07 3.18
N SER A 41 -9.53 -0.61 4.34
CA SER A 41 -9.95 0.77 4.53
C SER A 41 -8.81 1.77 4.37
N LEU A 42 -7.62 1.48 4.90
CA LEU A 42 -6.44 2.34 4.75
C LEU A 42 -6.01 2.47 3.28
N PHE A 43 -6.11 1.39 2.51
CA PHE A 43 -5.75 1.39 1.11
C PHE A 43 -6.81 1.97 0.17
N LYS A 44 -8.09 1.92 0.54
CA LYS A 44 -9.18 2.51 -0.25
C LYS A 44 -9.39 3.99 0.06
N ASN A 45 -9.38 4.35 1.34
CA ASN A 45 -9.87 5.65 1.81
C ASN A 45 -8.84 6.41 2.68
N GLY A 46 -7.69 5.79 2.99
CA GLY A 46 -6.70 6.35 3.90
C GLY A 46 -5.36 6.62 3.21
N ILE A 47 -4.29 6.37 3.96
CA ILE A 47 -2.90 6.63 3.56
C ILE A 47 -2.48 5.89 2.28
N GLY A 48 -3.17 4.81 1.91
CA GLY A 48 -2.90 4.04 0.70
C GLY A 48 -3.79 4.41 -0.49
N ALA A 49 -4.74 5.33 -0.35
CA ALA A 49 -5.74 5.64 -1.37
C ALA A 49 -5.12 6.04 -2.72
N ASN A 50 -4.08 6.89 -2.66
CA ASN A 50 -3.40 7.45 -3.83
C ASN A 50 -2.26 6.58 -4.37
N LEU A 51 -2.02 5.39 -3.80
CA LEU A 51 -1.00 4.48 -4.32
C LEU A 51 -1.51 3.80 -5.60
N THR A 52 -0.59 3.57 -6.53
CA THR A 52 -0.87 2.77 -7.72
C THR A 52 -1.19 1.33 -7.35
N ASN A 53 -1.92 0.62 -8.21
CA ASN A 53 -2.22 -0.79 -7.98
C ASN A 53 -0.94 -1.64 -7.85
N GLU A 54 0.13 -1.31 -8.59
CA GLU A 54 1.41 -2.00 -8.47
C GLU A 54 2.03 -1.78 -7.08
N GLU A 55 2.05 -0.55 -6.56
CA GLU A 55 2.57 -0.25 -5.22
C GLU A 55 1.75 -0.93 -4.12
N LYS A 56 0.41 -0.91 -4.23
CA LYS A 56 -0.50 -1.59 -3.31
C LYS A 56 -0.21 -3.09 -3.28
N LYS A 57 -0.15 -3.71 -4.47
CA LYS A 57 0.15 -5.14 -4.63
C LYS A 57 1.50 -5.51 -4.01
N ASN A 58 2.55 -4.77 -4.34
CA ASN A 58 3.90 -5.03 -3.82
C ASN A 58 3.92 -4.94 -2.30
N HIS A 59 3.25 -3.94 -1.72
CA HIS A 59 3.17 -3.79 -0.26
C HIS A 59 2.42 -4.96 0.40
N LEU A 60 1.26 -5.35 -0.13
CA LEU A 60 0.45 -6.46 0.41
C LEU A 60 1.22 -7.79 0.39
N ILE A 61 1.98 -8.07 -0.67
CA ILE A 61 2.87 -9.24 -0.74
C ILE A 61 3.96 -9.18 0.33
N ASP A 62 4.58 -8.01 0.53
CA ASP A 62 5.66 -7.83 1.53
C ASP A 62 5.17 -8.05 2.97
N ILE A 63 3.90 -7.74 3.26
CA ILE A 63 3.26 -8.01 4.55
C ILE A 63 2.51 -9.36 4.61
N LYS A 64 2.68 -10.24 3.61
CA LYS A 64 2.04 -11.57 3.53
C LYS A 64 0.51 -11.55 3.57
N LYS A 65 -0.09 -10.53 2.93
CA LYS A 65 -1.54 -10.36 2.79
C LYS A 65 -1.94 -10.22 1.33
N GLU A 66 -1.28 -10.97 0.45
CA GLU A 66 -1.56 -10.98 -0.99
C GLU A 66 -3.01 -11.36 -1.32
N TYR A 67 -3.69 -12.10 -0.45
CA TYR A 67 -5.10 -12.45 -0.60
C TYR A 67 -6.05 -11.23 -0.54
N LEU A 68 -5.57 -10.07 -0.09
CA LEU A 68 -6.33 -8.81 -0.07
C LEU A 68 -6.18 -7.99 -1.37
N ILE A 69 -5.33 -8.42 -2.31
CA ILE A 69 -5.03 -7.66 -3.53
C ILE A 69 -6.30 -7.36 -4.32
N ASP A 70 -7.15 -8.37 -4.53
CA ASP A 70 -8.37 -8.21 -5.33
C ASP A 70 -9.38 -7.26 -4.69
N GLU A 71 -9.36 -7.15 -3.36
CA GLU A 71 -10.22 -6.23 -2.65
C GLU A 71 -9.64 -4.82 -2.60
N VAL A 72 -8.32 -4.67 -2.55
CA VAL A 72 -7.62 -3.38 -2.39
C VAL A 72 -7.36 -2.67 -3.73
N CYS A 73 -6.97 -3.41 -4.76
CA CYS A 73 -6.67 -2.84 -6.06
C CYS A 73 -7.97 -2.49 -6.79
N THR A 74 -8.10 -1.24 -7.20
CA THR A 74 -9.26 -0.80 -7.97
C THR A 74 -9.19 -1.41 -9.36
N GLN A 75 -10.31 -1.95 -9.87
CA GLN A 75 -10.42 -2.23 -11.30
C GLN A 75 -10.23 -0.90 -12.04
N GLU A 76 -9.22 -0.84 -12.91
CA GLU A 76 -9.09 0.28 -13.85
C GLU A 76 -10.28 0.22 -14.80
N ILE A 77 -11.33 0.99 -14.48
CA ILE A 77 -12.44 1.20 -15.40
C ILE A 77 -11.86 2.13 -16.47
N LEU A 78 -11.57 1.58 -17.65
CA LEU A 78 -11.29 2.41 -18.82
C LEU A 78 -12.50 3.33 -19.03
N PRO A 79 -12.31 4.66 -19.12
CA PRO A 79 -13.41 5.54 -19.47
C PRO A 79 -13.97 5.07 -20.83
N PRO A 80 -15.31 5.08 -21.01
CA PRO A 80 -15.89 4.71 -22.30
C PRO A 80 -15.28 5.59 -23.40
N GLU A 81 -14.89 4.97 -24.51
CA GLU A 81 -14.47 5.70 -25.71
C GLU A 81 -15.70 6.45 -26.26
N ASP A 82 -15.59 7.77 -26.43
CA ASP A 82 -16.60 8.63 -27.07
C ASP A 82 -16.80 8.29 -28.55
#